data_AF-A0A7R7YCJ3-F1
#
_entry.id   AF-A0A7R7YCJ3-F1
#
_cell.length_a   1.000
_cell.length_b   1.000
_cell.length_c   1.000
_cell.angle_alpha   90.00
_cell.angle_beta   90.00
_cell.angle_gamma   90.00
#
_symmetry.space_group_name_H-M   'P 1'
#
loop_
_entity.id
_entity.type
_entity.pdbx_description
1 polymer ?
#
loop_
_entity_poly.entity_id
_entity_poly.type
_entity_poly.pdbx_seq_one_letter_code
_entity_poly.pdbx_strand_id
1 'polypeptide(L)'
;MALAGLLAACTTTQPARVATSGLDQARQACQTAYDSGRITTREARAKCLNNAENQFPADFPDKKLLQQQQSLRLSLAKQVDSGRLTQAQAEAQYVSSLKRISAKAGT
;
A
#
# COMPACT_ATOMS: atom_id res chain seq x y z
N MET A 1 -5.24 -0.26 52.83
CA MET A 1 -6.41 0.37 52.19
C MET A 1 -6.02 1.81 51.88
N ALA A 2 -6.00 2.37 50.68
CA ALA A 2 -6.36 1.91 49.34
C ALA A 2 -5.48 2.68 48.34
N LEU A 3 -4.97 2.01 47.29
CA LEU A 3 -4.31 2.66 46.16
C LEU A 3 -5.39 3.13 45.17
N ALA A 4 -5.45 4.43 44.94
CA ALA A 4 -6.22 5.03 43.85
C ALA A 4 -5.37 6.14 43.22
N GLY A 5 -4.65 5.79 42.16
CA GLY A 5 -3.97 6.73 41.27
C GLY A 5 -4.24 6.29 39.85
N LEU A 6 -5.18 6.97 39.20
CA LEU A 6 -5.73 6.62 37.90
C LEU A 6 -4.62 6.57 36.83
N LEU A 7 -4.48 5.42 36.20
CA LEU A 7 -3.82 5.29 34.90
C LEU A 7 -4.71 6.01 33.86
N ALA A 8 -4.43 7.29 33.62
CA ALA A 8 -4.88 7.97 32.41
C ALA A 8 -4.07 7.42 31.23
N ALA A 9 -4.39 6.20 30.81
CA ALA A 9 -4.01 5.72 29.49
C ALA A 9 -4.81 6.55 28.48
N CYS A 10 -4.22 7.66 28.02
CA CYS A 10 -4.56 8.27 26.74
C CYS A 10 -4.20 7.26 25.64
N THR A 11 -5.00 6.21 25.51
CA THR A 11 -5.08 5.44 24.28
C THR A 11 -5.67 6.39 23.25
N THR A 12 -4.79 7.10 22.54
CA THR A 12 -5.10 7.65 21.22
C THR A 12 -5.59 6.47 20.39
N THR A 13 -6.90 6.28 20.42
CA THR A 13 -7.61 5.34 19.58
C THR A 13 -7.50 5.95 18.20
N GLN A 14 -6.44 5.57 17.48
CA GLN A 14 -6.41 5.77 16.05
C GLN A 14 -7.70 5.11 15.54
N PRO A 15 -8.57 5.84 14.81
CA PRO A 15 -9.76 5.23 14.26
C PRO A 15 -9.27 4.07 13.39
N ALA A 16 -9.53 2.85 13.84
CA ALA A 16 -9.36 1.67 13.02
C ALA A 16 -10.28 1.92 11.83
N ARG A 17 -9.70 2.33 10.70
CA ARG A 17 -10.43 2.35 9.43
C ARG A 17 -10.85 0.91 9.21
N VAL A 18 -12.09 0.60 9.54
CA VAL A 18 -12.68 -0.71 9.34
C VAL A 18 -12.56 -0.97 7.85
N ALA A 19 -11.69 -1.91 7.47
CA ALA A 19 -11.51 -2.27 6.08
C ALA A 19 -12.86 -2.80 5.58
N THR A 20 -13.51 -2.05 4.69
CA THR A 20 -14.87 -2.31 4.21
C THR A 20 -14.93 -3.42 3.17
N SER A 21 -13.78 -3.93 2.70
CA SER A 21 -13.65 -5.01 1.72
C SER A 21 -12.48 -5.94 2.06
N GLY A 22 -12.53 -7.19 1.57
CA GLY A 22 -11.43 -8.16 1.74
C GLY A 22 -10.12 -7.68 1.12
N LEU A 23 -10.20 -6.94 0.01
CA LEU A 23 -9.06 -6.30 -0.64
C LEU A 23 -8.41 -5.24 0.25
N ASP A 24 -9.20 -4.36 0.87
CA ASP A 24 -8.68 -3.32 1.77
C ASP A 24 -8.00 -3.93 2.99
N GLN A 25 -8.54 -5.02 3.53
CA GLN A 25 -7.94 -5.74 4.65
C GLN A 25 -6.59 -6.35 4.24
N ALA A 26 -6.52 -6.97 3.06
CA ALA A 26 -5.28 -7.54 2.54
C ALA A 26 -4.21 -6.46 2.29
N ARG A 27 -4.60 -5.31 1.73
CA ARG A 27 -3.71 -4.15 1.56
C ARG A 27 -3.20 -3.61 2.90
N GLN A 28 -4.09 -3.49 3.88
CA GLN A 28 -3.73 -3.04 5.23
C GLN A 28 -2.78 -4.02 5.92
N ALA A 29 -2.96 -5.32 5.73
CA ALA A 29 -2.06 -6.35 6.24
C ALA A 29 -0.65 -6.20 5.65
N CYS A 30 -0.54 -5.97 4.33
CA CYS A 30 0.74 -5.68 3.68
C CYS A 30 1.41 -4.43 4.23
N GLN A 31 0.65 -3.36 4.46
CA GLN A 31 1.15 -2.12 5.06
C GLN A 31 1.66 -2.35 6.48
N THR A 32 0.85 -3.00 7.32
CA THR A 32 1.19 -3.32 8.71
C THR A 32 2.43 -4.22 8.80
N ALA A 33 2.57 -5.17 7.88
CA ALA A 33 3.75 -6.02 7.81
C ALA A 33 5.02 -5.22 7.46
N TYR A 34 4.91 -4.20 6.60
CA TYR A 34 6.01 -3.27 6.32
C TYR A 34 6.35 -2.38 7.51
N ASP A 35 5.34 -1.75 8.12
CA ASP A 35 5.54 -0.82 9.24
C ASP A 35 6.06 -1.53 10.50
N SER A 36 5.69 -2.79 10.70
CA SER A 36 6.22 -3.63 11.79
C SER A 36 7.61 -4.23 11.49
N GLY A 37 8.19 -3.99 10.31
CA GLY A 37 9.49 -4.52 9.91
C GLY A 37 9.48 -6.00 9.52
N ARG A 38 8.33 -6.69 9.51
CA ARG A 38 8.20 -8.07 8.99
C ARG A 38 8.48 -8.14 7.49
N ILE A 39 8.15 -7.07 6.77
CA ILE A 39 8.57 -6.81 5.39
C ILE A 39 9.56 -5.65 5.45
N THR A 40 10.80 -5.86 5.04
CA THR A 40 11.87 -4.88 5.23
C THR A 40 12.13 -3.99 4.01
N THR A 41 11.59 -4.34 2.84
CA THR A 41 11.83 -3.62 1.59
C THR A 41 10.54 -3.09 0.98
N ARG A 42 10.61 -1.96 0.28
CA ARG A 42 9.46 -1.42 -0.46
C ARG A 42 9.09 -2.35 -1.60
N GLU A 43 10.06 -3.01 -2.22
CA GLU A 43 9.81 -4.03 -3.24
C GLU A 43 8.93 -5.16 -2.69
N ALA A 44 9.27 -5.71 -1.52
CA ALA A 44 8.49 -6.78 -0.91
C ALA A 44 7.08 -6.30 -0.50
N ARG A 45 6.96 -5.05 -0.03
CA ARG A 45 5.64 -4.43 0.20
C ARG A 45 4.84 -4.32 -1.11
N ALA A 46 5.45 -3.86 -2.19
CA ALA A 46 4.80 -3.75 -3.50
C ALA A 46 4.35 -5.12 -4.03
N LYS A 47 5.18 -6.16 -3.87
CA LYS A 47 4.81 -7.56 -4.20
C LYS A 47 3.60 -8.04 -3.38
N CYS A 48 3.58 -7.76 -2.07
CA CYS A 48 2.45 -8.11 -1.22
C CYS A 48 1.17 -7.43 -1.70
N LEU A 49 1.21 -6.13 -1.98
CA LEU A 49 0.05 -5.39 -2.51
C LEU A 49 -0.42 -5.94 -3.86
N ASN A 50 0.48 -6.24 -4.78
CA ASN A 50 0.14 -6.80 -6.08
C ASN A 50 -0.51 -8.19 -5.93
N ASN A 51 0.00 -9.03 -5.02
CA ASN A 51 -0.61 -10.33 -4.73
C ASN A 51 -2.01 -10.20 -4.11
N ALA A 52 -2.20 -9.25 -3.18
CA ALA A 52 -3.51 -8.94 -2.63
C ALA A 52 -4.48 -8.55 -3.76
N GLU A 53 -4.10 -7.63 -4.65
CA GLU A 53 -4.95 -7.23 -5.78
C GLU A 53 -5.29 -8.40 -6.72
N ASN A 54 -4.35 -9.33 -6.94
CA ASN A 54 -4.58 -10.52 -7.76
C ASN A 54 -5.53 -11.54 -7.11
N GLN A 55 -5.71 -11.52 -5.78
CA GLN A 55 -6.69 -12.36 -5.08
C GLN A 55 -8.13 -11.83 -5.20
N PHE A 56 -8.29 -10.55 -5.56
CA PHE A 56 -9.60 -9.91 -5.73
C PHE A 56 -9.80 -9.37 -7.16
N PRO A 57 -9.73 -10.24 -8.20
CA PRO A 57 -9.78 -9.80 -9.59
C PRO A 57 -11.14 -9.17 -9.99
N ALA A 58 -12.21 -9.44 -9.22
CA ALA A 58 -13.53 -8.86 -9.45
C ALA A 58 -13.57 -7.35 -9.17
N ASP A 59 -12.68 -6.84 -8.31
CA ASP A 59 -12.57 -5.40 -8.01
C ASP A 59 -11.82 -4.62 -9.11
N PHE A 60 -11.28 -5.33 -10.12
CA PHE A 60 -10.48 -4.76 -11.20
C PHE A 60 -11.03 -5.17 -12.58
N PRO A 61 -11.98 -4.40 -13.14
CA PRO A 61 -12.60 -4.74 -14.41
C PRO A 61 -11.60 -4.75 -15.58
N ASP A 62 -10.57 -3.89 -15.53
CA ASP A 62 -9.48 -3.88 -16.50
C ASP A 62 -8.21 -4.53 -15.91
N LYS A 63 -8.01 -5.81 -16.27
CA LYS A 63 -6.84 -6.59 -15.85
C LYS A 63 -5.53 -6.05 -16.44
N LYS A 64 -5.56 -5.47 -17.64
CA LYS A 64 -4.35 -4.94 -18.29
C LYS A 64 -3.91 -3.67 -17.59
N LEU A 65 -4.86 -2.80 -17.27
CA LEU A 65 -4.64 -1.63 -16.43
C LEU A 65 -4.07 -2.03 -15.07
N LEU A 66 -4.65 -3.03 -14.39
CA LEU A 66 -4.14 -3.54 -13.13
C LEU A 66 -2.67 -3.99 -13.26
N GLN A 67 -2.34 -4.82 -14.25
CA GLN A 67 -0.97 -5.30 -14.48
C GLN A 67 0.02 -4.15 -14.72
N GLN A 68 -0.39 -3.12 -15.47
CA GLN A 68 0.45 -1.94 -15.71
C GLN A 68 0.72 -1.17 -14.40
N GLN A 69 -0.31 -0.98 -13.56
CA GLN A 69 -0.15 -0.32 -12.27
C GLN A 69 0.75 -1.10 -11.31
N GLN A 70 0.55 -2.42 -11.24
CA GLN A 70 1.35 -3.33 -10.42
C GLN A 70 2.83 -3.32 -10.83
N SER A 71 3.09 -3.36 -12.13
CA SER A 71 4.44 -3.33 -12.71
C SER A 71 5.14 -2.00 -12.43
N LEU A 72 4.42 -0.88 -12.61
CA LEU A 72 4.92 0.46 -12.30
C LEU A 72 5.27 0.59 -10.82
N ARG A 73 4.36 0.18 -9.92
CA ARG A 73 4.57 0.21 -8.46
C ARG A 73 5.83 -0.57 -8.06
N LEU A 74 5.98 -1.77 -8.61
CA LEU A 74 7.14 -2.63 -8.32
C LEU A 74 8.45 -2.02 -8.84
N SER A 75 8.45 -1.51 -10.06
CA SER A 75 9.64 -0.87 -10.67
C SER A 75 10.11 0.34 -9.85
N LEU A 76 9.18 1.20 -9.43
CA LEU A 76 9.50 2.37 -8.61
C LEU A 76 9.98 1.98 -7.22
N ALA A 77 9.36 0.98 -6.59
CA ALA A 77 9.82 0.46 -5.30
C ALA A 77 11.26 -0.07 -5.36
N LYS A 78 11.63 -0.81 -6.43
CA LYS A 78 13.01 -1.25 -6.67
C LYS A 78 13.99 -0.09 -6.84
N GLN A 79 13.58 0.97 -7.53
CA GLN A 79 14.43 2.15 -7.73
C GLN A 79 14.65 2.91 -6.42
N VAL A 80 13.66 2.99 -5.54
CA VAL A 80 13.83 3.60 -4.21
C VAL A 80 14.73 2.74 -3.33
N ASP A 81 14.49 1.43 -3.27
CA ASP A 81 15.30 0.54 -2.44
C ASP A 81 16.76 0.45 -2.91
N SER A 82 17.02 0.63 -4.21
CA SER A 82 18.38 0.72 -4.77
C SER A 82 19.01 2.12 -4.69
N GLY A 83 18.32 3.11 -4.11
CA GLY A 83 18.81 4.49 -4.00
C GLY A 83 18.87 5.28 -5.32
N ARG A 84 18.31 4.75 -6.41
CA ARG A 84 18.25 5.45 -7.71
C ARG A 84 17.26 6.59 -7.73
N LEU A 85 16.21 6.50 -6.91
CA LEU A 85 15.20 7.54 -6.73
C LEU A 85 14.93 7.76 -5.24
N THR A 86 14.57 8.99 -4.88
CA THR A 86 13.97 9.25 -3.56
C THR A 86 12.50 8.79 -3.55
N GLN A 87 11.94 8.59 -2.35
CA GLN A 87 10.52 8.28 -2.18
C GLN A 87 9.62 9.32 -2.86
N ALA A 88 9.92 10.61 -2.68
CA ALA A 88 9.14 11.70 -3.29
C ALA A 88 9.21 11.68 -4.83
N GLN A 89 10.37 11.37 -5.42
CA GLN A 89 10.51 11.23 -6.86
C GLN A 89 9.71 10.04 -7.39
N ALA A 90 9.74 8.90 -6.69
CA ALA A 90 8.96 7.73 -7.05
C ALA A 90 7.45 8.02 -7.01
N GLU A 91 6.96 8.74 -6.00
CA GLU A 91 5.55 9.15 -5.90
C GLU A 91 5.13 10.09 -7.03
N ALA A 92 5.95 11.10 -7.35
CA ALA A 92 5.69 11.99 -8.47
C ALA A 92 5.63 11.21 -9.81
N GLN A 93 6.55 10.27 -10.03
CA GLN A 93 6.54 9.42 -11.21
C GLN A 93 5.32 8.48 -11.24
N TYR A 94 4.92 7.94 -10.09
CA TYR A 94 3.76 7.07 -9.96
C TYR A 94 2.47 7.82 -10.37
N VAL A 95 2.24 9.00 -9.79
CA VAL A 95 1.06 9.84 -10.10
C VAL A 95 1.04 10.26 -11.57
N SER A 96 2.17 10.73 -12.11
CA SER A 96 2.27 11.11 -13.52
C SER A 96 2.04 9.94 -14.48
N SER A 97 2.57 8.77 -14.17
CA SER A 97 2.43 7.58 -15.00
C SER A 97 1.02 7.00 -14.90
N LEU A 98 0.41 7.00 -13.71
CA LEU A 98 -0.99 6.61 -13.52
C LEU A 98 -1.93 7.43 -14.39
N LYS A 99 -1.78 8.76 -14.41
CA LYS A 99 -2.60 9.63 -15.28
C LYS A 99 -2.50 9.23 -16.76
N ARG A 100 -1.31 8.90 -17.22
CA ARG A 100 -1.07 8.47 -18.62
C ARG A 100 -1.66 7.10 -18.91
N ILE A 101 -1.55 6.17 -17.97
CA ILE A 101 -2.08 4.82 -18.10
C ILE A 101 -3.62 4.87 -18.09
N SER A 102 -4.24 5.61 -17.17
CA SER A 102 -5.71 5.75 -17.10
C SER A 102 -6.29 6.46 -18.32
N ALA A 103 -5.59 7.47 -18.85
CA ALA A 103 -6.02 8.16 -20.07
C ALA A 103 -6.01 7.26 -21.32
N LYS A 104 -5.10 6.28 -21.38
CA LYS A 104 -5.03 5.29 -22.47
C LYS A 104 -6.03 4.14 -22.34
N ALA A 105 -6.56 3.91 -21.14
CA ALA A 105 -7.55 2.85 -20.90
C ALA A 105 -8.99 3.31 -21.20
N GLY A 106 -9.22 4.63 -21.31
CA GLY A 106 -10.53 5.22 -21.63
C GLY A 106 -10.78 5.52 -23.12
N THR A 107 -9.90 5.07 -24.01
CA THR A 107 -10.00 5.18 -25.47
C THR A 107 -10.07 3.80 -26.09
#